data_AF-A0A7S3RVU1-F1
#
_entry.id   AF-A0A7S3RVU1-F1
#
_cell.length_a   1.000
_cell.length_b   1.000
_cell.length_c   1.000
_cell.angle_alpha   90.00
_cell.angle_beta   90.00
_cell.angle_gamma   90.00
#
_symmetry.space_group_name_H-M   'P 1'
#
loop_
_entity.id
_entity.type
_entity.pdbx_description
1 polymer ?
#
loop_
_entity_poly.entity_id
_entity_poly.type
_entity_poly.pdbx_seq_one_letter_code
_entity_poly.pdbx_strand_id
1 'polypeptide(L)'
;EAPVPRAHAPRFPKPKEEGWWLVIGDPKANALVCIKRITLQLRAKVKLDFVAPEPGEYDYMLYLICDSYLGCDQEYELKLRVGEAVEDSGEEGEDDEEDEQ
;
A
#
# COMPACT_ATOMS: atom_id res chain seq x y z
N GLU A 1 -22.70 -4.49 2.78
CA GLU A 1 -21.61 -3.51 2.68
C GLU A 1 -22.21 -2.12 2.43
N ALA A 2 -21.76 -1.09 3.14
CA ALA A 2 -22.24 0.28 2.90
C ALA A 2 -21.56 0.86 1.65
N PRO A 3 -22.23 1.77 0.89
CA PRO A 3 -21.61 2.40 -0.27
C PRO A 3 -20.43 3.29 0.15
N VAL A 4 -19.38 3.32 -0.67
CA VAL A 4 -18.21 4.20 -0.45
C VAL A 4 -18.68 5.65 -0.34
N PRO A 5 -18.24 6.42 0.69
CA PRO A 5 -18.53 7.83 0.76
C PRO A 5 -18.10 8.56 -0.52
N ARG A 6 -18.95 9.45 -1.02
CA ARG A 6 -18.62 10.27 -2.19
C ARG A 6 -17.74 11.43 -1.75
N ALA A 7 -16.74 11.73 -2.57
CA ALA A 7 -15.91 12.91 -2.38
C ALA A 7 -16.74 14.19 -2.54
N HIS A 8 -16.52 15.18 -1.67
CA HIS A 8 -17.17 16.49 -1.78
C HIS A 8 -16.45 17.35 -2.83
N ALA A 9 -16.89 17.23 -4.09
CA ALA A 9 -16.30 17.94 -5.23
C ALA A 9 -17.37 18.67 -6.07
N PRO A 10 -17.91 19.82 -5.60
CA PRO A 10 -19.05 20.50 -6.25
C PRO A 10 -18.75 21.04 -7.65
N ARG A 11 -17.48 21.18 -8.02
CA ARG A 11 -17.04 21.64 -9.35
C ARG A 11 -16.67 20.48 -10.29
N PHE A 12 -16.74 19.23 -9.82
CA PHE A 12 -16.48 18.06 -10.65
C PHE A 12 -17.79 17.59 -11.31
N PRO A 13 -17.84 17.37 -12.63
CA PRO A 13 -19.09 17.19 -13.36
C PRO A 13 -19.80 15.85 -13.11
N LYS A 14 -19.14 14.89 -12.46
CA LYS A 14 -19.66 13.54 -12.19
C LYS A 14 -19.59 13.23 -10.71
N PRO A 15 -20.40 12.30 -10.17
CA PRO A 15 -20.14 11.75 -8.85
C PRO A 15 -18.72 11.16 -8.79
N LYS A 16 -18.02 11.41 -7.69
CA LYS A 16 -16.66 10.93 -7.44
C LYS A 16 -16.66 10.12 -6.15
N GLU A 17 -16.14 8.91 -6.22
CA GLU A 17 -15.81 8.12 -5.04
C GLU A 17 -14.38 8.42 -4.63
N GLU A 18 -14.13 8.41 -3.33
CA GLU A 18 -12.81 8.64 -2.77
C GLU A 18 -11.89 7.45 -3.10
N GLY A 19 -10.84 7.72 -3.85
CA GLY A 19 -9.82 6.74 -4.23
C GLY A 19 -8.48 7.08 -3.61
N TRP A 20 -7.75 6.03 -3.23
CA TRP A 20 -6.41 6.14 -2.66
C TRP A 20 -5.44 5.26 -3.45
N TRP A 21 -4.21 5.75 -3.57
CA TRP A 21 -3.08 4.98 -4.06
C TRP A 21 -2.17 4.67 -2.88
N LEU A 22 -1.91 3.39 -2.68
CA LEU A 22 -0.88 2.92 -1.76
C LEU A 22 0.35 2.57 -2.60
N VAL A 23 1.45 3.27 -2.38
CA VAL A 23 2.66 3.20 -3.21
C VAL A 23 3.87 2.91 -2.33
N ILE A 24 4.72 1.97 -2.73
CA ILE A 24 6.06 1.81 -2.18
C ILE A 24 7.03 2.26 -3.26
N GLY A 25 7.95 3.16 -2.91
CA GLY A 25 8.98 3.67 -3.82
C GLY A 25 10.33 3.81 -3.15
N ASP A 26 11.38 3.82 -3.96
CA ASP A 26 12.73 4.24 -3.60
C ASP A 26 12.93 5.69 -4.07
N PRO A 27 12.96 6.68 -3.16
CA PRO A 27 13.14 8.08 -3.53
C PRO A 27 14.55 8.37 -4.08
N LYS A 28 15.57 7.64 -3.63
CA LYS A 28 16.96 7.85 -4.06
C LYS A 28 17.16 7.39 -5.50
N ALA A 29 16.56 6.24 -5.84
CA ALA A 29 16.57 5.71 -7.20
C ALA A 29 15.48 6.32 -8.11
N ASN A 30 14.54 7.09 -7.53
CA ASN A 30 13.34 7.56 -8.20
C ASN A 30 12.57 6.41 -8.89
N ALA A 31 12.42 5.29 -8.17
CA ALA A 31 11.84 4.05 -8.67
C ALA A 31 10.58 3.68 -7.90
N LEU A 32 9.53 3.27 -8.62
CA LEU A 32 8.30 2.72 -8.05
C LEU A 32 8.47 1.21 -7.88
N VAL A 33 8.33 0.73 -6.64
CA VAL A 33 8.48 -0.69 -6.28
C VAL A 33 7.15 -1.42 -6.35
N CYS A 34 6.11 -0.84 -5.75
CA CYS A 34 4.76 -1.42 -5.73
C CYS A 34 3.70 -0.31 -5.75
N ILE A 35 2.56 -0.57 -6.38
CA ILE A 35 1.42 0.34 -6.38
C ILE A 35 0.10 -0.44 -6.37
N LYS A 36 -0.83 -0.01 -5.52
CA LYS A 36 -2.19 -0.56 -5.47
C LYS A 36 -3.20 0.55 -5.29
N ARG A 37 -4.24 0.53 -6.11
CA ARG A 37 -5.41 1.41 -5.92
C ARG A 37 -6.36 0.76 -4.93
N ILE A 38 -6.83 1.54 -3.97
CA ILE A 38 -7.80 1.10 -2.97
C ILE A 38 -8.93 2.12 -2.85
N THR A 39 -10.09 1.65 -2.42
CA THR A 39 -11.19 2.47 -1.91
C THR A 39 -11.28 2.23 -0.41
N LEU A 40 -11.46 3.30 0.36
CA LEU A 40 -11.60 3.22 1.80
C LEU A 40 -13.07 3.42 2.17
N GLN A 41 -13.61 2.54 3.00
CA GLN A 41 -14.86 2.78 3.72
C GLN A 41 -14.52 3.51 5.02
N LEU A 42 -14.72 2.86 6.18
CA LEU A 42 -14.25 3.37 7.47
C LEU A 42 -12.81 2.95 7.76
N ARG A 43 -12.45 1.71 7.42
CA ARG A 43 -11.14 1.09 7.61
C ARG A 43 -10.92 0.04 6.52
N ALA A 44 -9.65 -0.22 6.18
CA ALA A 44 -9.28 -1.32 5.30
C ALA A 44 -7.92 -1.90 5.73
N LYS A 45 -7.77 -3.22 5.65
CA LYS A 45 -6.48 -3.91 5.75
C LYS A 45 -6.07 -4.32 4.33
N VAL A 46 -4.92 -3.84 3.87
CA VAL A 46 -4.49 -4.00 2.48
C VAL A 46 -3.12 -4.65 2.46
N LYS A 47 -3.00 -5.78 1.77
CA LYS A 47 -1.71 -6.40 1.47
C LYS A 47 -1.09 -5.76 0.24
N LEU A 48 0.19 -5.41 0.34
CA LEU A 48 1.07 -5.03 -0.76
C LEU A 48 2.15 -6.08 -0.89
N ASP A 49 2.28 -6.64 -2.08
CA ASP A 49 3.26 -7.67 -2.40
C ASP A 49 4.22 -7.10 -3.47
N PHE A 50 5.52 -7.35 -3.29
CA PHE A 50 6.56 -7.02 -4.26
C PHE A 50 7.71 -8.01 -4.12
N VAL A 51 8.54 -8.11 -5.16
CA VAL A 51 9.70 -9.02 -5.17
C VAL A 51 10.83 -8.38 -4.38
N ALA A 52 11.39 -9.13 -3.42
CA ALA A 52 12.54 -8.67 -2.68
C ALA A 52 13.75 -8.47 -3.62
N PRO A 53 14.47 -7.33 -3.51
CA PRO A 53 15.69 -7.08 -4.27
C PRO A 53 16.87 -7.94 -3.77
N GLU A 54 18.08 -7.69 -4.26
CA GLU A 54 19.29 -8.38 -3.77
C GLU A 54 19.50 -8.17 -2.26
N PRO A 55 20.23 -9.07 -1.57
CA PRO A 55 20.49 -8.93 -0.14
C PRO A 55 21.14 -7.58 0.20
N GLY A 56 20.61 -6.89 1.20
CA GLY A 56 21.03 -5.53 1.53
C GLY A 56 20.05 -4.75 2.41
N GLU A 57 20.40 -3.51 2.71
CA GLU A 57 19.54 -2.56 3.43
C GLU A 57 18.95 -1.55 2.45
N TYR A 58 17.64 -1.33 2.55
CA TYR A 58 16.87 -0.48 1.65
C TYR A 58 16.05 0.53 2.45
N ASP A 59 16.20 1.81 2.09
CA ASP A 59 15.39 2.91 2.60
C ASP A 59 14.28 3.21 1.59
N TYR A 60 13.12 2.58 1.75
CA TYR A 60 11.94 2.86 0.94
C TYR A 60 11.01 3.87 1.63
N MET A 61 10.04 4.34 0.87
CA MET A 61 8.95 5.18 1.34
C MET A 61 7.62 4.54 0.99
N LEU A 62 6.71 4.48 1.96
CA LEU A 62 5.31 4.17 1.79
C LEU A 62 4.51 5.48 1.64
N TYR A 63 3.84 5.64 0.51
CA TYR A 63 2.97 6.76 0.22
C TYR A 63 1.51 6.30 0.23
N LEU A 64 0.67 7.08 0.90
CA LEU A 64 -0.78 7.02 0.77
C LEU A 64 -1.24 8.31 0.10
N ILE A 65 -1.60 8.23 -1.18
CA ILE A 65 -1.89 9.38 -2.04
C ILE A 65 -3.39 9.42 -2.34
N CYS A 66 -4.04 10.54 -2.05
CA CYS A 66 -5.47 10.73 -2.32
C CYS A 66 -5.70 11.21 -3.76
N ASP A 67 -6.66 10.63 -4.47
CA ASP A 67 -7.04 11.06 -5.82
C ASP A 67 -8.17 12.11 -5.85
N SER A 68 -8.66 12.51 -4.68
CA SER A 68 -9.90 13.28 -4.51
C SER A 68 -9.75 14.57 -3.70
N TYR A 69 -8.80 14.60 -2.74
CA TYR A 69 -8.56 15.75 -1.86
C TYR A 69 -7.09 16.13 -1.86
N LEU A 70 -6.81 17.43 -1.80
CA LEU A 70 -5.46 17.95 -1.67
C LEU A 70 -5.06 18.05 -0.19
N GLY A 71 -3.80 17.76 0.11
CA GLY A 71 -3.26 17.86 1.47
C GLY A 71 -3.58 16.66 2.37
N CYS A 72 -4.11 15.58 1.80
CA CYS A 72 -4.41 14.34 2.50
C CYS A 72 -3.34 13.25 2.27
N ASP A 73 -2.32 13.54 1.46
CA ASP A 73 -1.24 12.61 1.17
C ASP A 73 -0.37 12.39 2.42
N GLN A 74 0.05 11.15 2.62
CA GLN A 74 0.89 10.76 3.75
C GLN A 74 2.11 10.00 3.26
N GLU A 75 3.24 10.22 3.92
CA GLU A 75 4.52 9.61 3.60
C GLU A 75 5.13 9.00 4.85
N TYR A 76 5.60 7.76 4.75
CA TYR A 76 6.19 7.01 5.86
C TYR A 76 7.49 6.33 5.43
N GLU A 77 8.55 6.53 6.21
CA GLU A 77 9.82 5.83 6.00
C GLU A 77 9.68 4.33 6.28
N LEU A 78 10.16 3.51 5.35
CA LEU A 78 10.13 2.05 5.43
C LEU A 78 11.56 1.50 5.23
N LYS A 79 12.19 1.11 6.34
CA LYS A 79 13.52 0.48 6.31
C LYS A 79 13.39 -1.03 6.23
N LEU A 80 13.92 -1.60 5.15
CA LEU A 80 13.86 -3.04 4.87
C LEU A 80 15.27 -3.61 4.82
N ARG A 81 15.46 -4.75 5.47
CA ARG A 81 16.70 -5.53 5.37
C ARG A 81 16.37 -6.85 4.70
N VAL A 82 16.94 -7.05 3.52
CA VAL A 82 16.80 -8.29 2.74
C VAL A 82 17.97 -9.21 3.09
N GLY A 83 17.66 -10.41 3.58
CA GLY A 83 18.65 -11.46 3.85
C GLY A 83 19.07 -12.19 2.57
N GLU A 84 20.08 -13.05 2.70
CA GLU A 84 20.43 -13.98 1.62
C GLU A 84 19.28 -14.96 1.36
N ALA A 85 19.10 -15.34 0.09
CA ALA A 85 18.15 -16.37 -0.27
C ALA A 85 18.60 -17.69 0.38
N VAL A 86 17.84 -18.16 1.36
CA VAL A 86 17.97 -19.53 1.87
C VAL A 86 17.29 -20.45 0.88
N GLU A 87 18.00 -21.51 0.47
CA GLU A 87 17.40 -22.60 -0.30
C GLU A 87 16.27 -23.21 0.54
N ASP A 88 15.03 -22.97 0.12
CA ASP A 88 13.84 -23.44 0.81
C ASP A 88 13.74 -24.96 0.70
N SER A 89 14.14 -25.68 1.75
CA SER A 89 13.72 -27.06 1.98
C SER A 89 12.29 -27.00 2.54
N GLY A 90 11.33 -26.92 1.63
CA GLY A 90 9.95 -26.53 1.89
C GLY A 90 9.33 -27.07 3.18
N GLU A 91 8.90 -26.15 4.03
CA GLU A 91 7.83 -26.37 5.00
C GLU A 91 6.80 -25.24 4.79
N GLU A 92 5.68 -25.61 4.17
CA GLU A 92 4.49 -24.76 4.03
C GLU A 92 3.97 -24.42 5.45
N GLY A 93 4.09 -23.17 5.86
CA GLY A 93 3.51 -22.68 7.10
C GLY A 93 2.00 -22.57 6.96
N GLU A 94 1.27 -23.29 7.82
CA GLU A 94 -0.18 -23.20 7.96
C GLU A 94 -0.59 -21.77 8.32
N ASP A 95 -1.42 -21.13 7.49
CA ASP A 95 -2.07 -19.85 7.78
C ASP A 95 -3.12 -20.07 8.91
N ASP A 96 -2.81 -19.60 10.12
CA ASP A 96 -3.80 -19.48 11.20
C ASP A 96 -4.80 -18.36 10.87
N GLU A 97 -6.01 -18.76 10.43
CA GLU A 97 -7.19 -17.91 10.43
C GLU A 97 -7.68 -17.69 11.87
N GLU A 98 -7.21 -16.64 12.54
CA GLU A 98 -7.91 -16.08 13.71
C GLU A 98 -8.81 -14.92 13.27
N ASP A 99 -10.08 -15.27 13.08
CA ASP A 99 -11.25 -14.39 13.18
C ASP A 99 -11.38 -13.81 14.60
N GLU A 100 -12.18 -12.73 14.73
CA GLU A 100 -12.63 -12.00 15.93
C GLU A 100 -11.79 -10.76 16.31
N GLN A 101 -12.31 -9.52 16.41
CA GLN A 101 -13.65 -9.02 16.74
C GLN A 101 -13.89 -7.60 16.20
#